data_AF-A0A8T5DRR0-F1
#
_entry.id   AF-A0A8T5DRR0-F1
#
_cell.length_a   1.000
_cell.length_b   1.000
_cell.length_c   1.000
_cell.angle_alpha   90.00
_cell.angle_beta   90.00
_cell.angle_gamma   90.00
#
_symmetry.space_group_name_H-M   'P 1'
#
loop_
_entity.id
_entity.type
_entity.pdbx_description
1 polymer ?
#
loop_
_entity_poly.entity_id
_entity_poly.type
_entity_poly.pdbx_seq_one_letter_code
_entity_poly.pdbx_strand_id
1 'polypeptide(L)'
;MSEGLNQDDGDVTDKNNRDEMIRKKNFSRARGIDVSSFMISNEEEKNSELEMLDVEVPKDVDIAMGEVAELFSKGGEEYKLSGAIQKDGTVNTPPEIDSVTEMSIHGEKRLGFGLLIAMIFIWSAIGTIVGTVLPPTVSAAGLIAMVIVGLLLGEKWIPNPNMRILGVTWVIISMKLFYGLAIDMWRWDWLANLPVEEGQALGIFLLSAVGLNIFLAQRHDEDAIAAQATIILLIIGSATGSLYGEIGIAVMIIIGTILLHGLALLRNSGNLASLGIAVSYLWIGAHAISDNWNLFGLEIIPFEDDFILFLLMACITAANATMAARFVDADNWFSSAFKSLGLGKPGLWSVSVGLGMIGALLAIAANRLETGYALAQLVLLLTAFSTSYLVVRGVPWTSLAPWILVPAPFLLVGLSLLVSGSFDAELERFSLQPYSLYAAMTALFTASALLRHQTSVSDHVLWAGGLVVVTLLTLLIPADDESTGS
;
A
#
# COMPACT_ATOMS: atom_id res chain seq x y z
N MET A 1 33.91 -38.29 -93.60
CA MET A 1 35.35 -38.34 -93.28
C MET A 1 35.48 -38.19 -91.77
N SER A 2 36.28 -39.08 -91.16
CA SER A 2 36.72 -39.18 -89.76
C SER A 2 35.73 -39.51 -88.63
N GLU A 3 35.92 -40.72 -88.09
CA GLU A 3 35.69 -41.17 -86.72
C GLU A 3 36.50 -40.36 -85.67
N GLY A 4 36.12 -40.45 -84.39
CA GLY A 4 36.94 -40.06 -83.24
C GLY A 4 36.22 -40.16 -81.88
N LEU A 5 36.75 -41.00 -80.98
CA LEU A 5 36.25 -41.52 -79.69
C LEU A 5 36.34 -40.61 -78.44
N ASN A 6 35.68 -41.07 -77.36
CA ASN A 6 35.97 -40.92 -75.88
C ASN A 6 35.45 -39.67 -75.11
N GLN A 7 35.07 -39.70 -73.82
CA GLN A 7 34.66 -40.71 -72.81
C GLN A 7 34.12 -39.91 -71.57
N ASP A 8 33.15 -40.48 -70.84
CA ASP A 8 32.75 -40.35 -69.41
C ASP A 8 32.66 -39.02 -68.62
N ASP A 9 31.51 -38.80 -67.93
CA ASP A 9 31.36 -38.79 -66.45
C ASP A 9 30.08 -38.06 -65.96
N GLY A 10 29.35 -38.67 -64.99
CA GLY A 10 28.84 -37.94 -63.81
C GLY A 10 27.34 -37.56 -63.68
N ASP A 11 26.53 -38.52 -63.19
CA ASP A 11 25.47 -38.42 -62.15
C ASP A 11 25.03 -37.02 -61.62
N VAL A 12 23.79 -36.55 -61.88
CA VAL A 12 22.93 -35.79 -60.94
C VAL A 12 21.46 -35.72 -61.41
N THR A 13 20.62 -36.77 -61.30
CA THR A 13 19.14 -36.58 -61.39
C THR A 13 18.29 -37.67 -60.69
N ASP A 14 18.71 -38.22 -59.54
CA ASP A 14 17.84 -39.20 -58.82
C ASP A 14 17.82 -39.05 -57.28
N LYS A 15 18.16 -37.86 -56.76
CA LYS A 15 18.06 -37.56 -55.31
C LYS A 15 16.83 -36.75 -54.90
N ASN A 16 16.16 -36.04 -55.82
CA ASN A 16 15.10 -35.11 -55.43
C ASN A 16 13.70 -35.76 -55.26
N ASN A 17 13.48 -36.96 -55.80
CA ASN A 17 12.16 -37.61 -55.76
C ASN A 17 11.98 -38.61 -54.61
N ARG A 18 13.07 -39.00 -53.92
CA ARG A 18 12.98 -39.94 -52.79
C ARG A 18 12.67 -39.23 -51.46
N ASP A 19 13.08 -37.98 -51.30
CA ASP A 19 12.85 -37.20 -50.07
C ASP A 19 11.41 -36.70 -49.92
N GLU A 20 10.68 -36.44 -51.02
CA GLU A 20 9.27 -36.06 -50.94
C GLU A 20 8.34 -37.24 -50.57
N MET A 21 8.69 -38.46 -50.98
CA MET A 21 7.92 -39.67 -50.63
C MET A 21 8.13 -40.10 -49.17
N ILE A 22 9.27 -39.76 -48.56
CA ILE A 22 9.52 -40.00 -47.13
C ILE A 22 8.81 -38.93 -46.28
N ARG A 23 8.75 -37.66 -46.74
CA ARG A 23 8.04 -36.57 -46.04
C ARG A 23 6.52 -36.77 -45.98
N LYS A 24 5.90 -37.39 -47.00
CA LYS A 24 4.46 -37.69 -47.00
C LYS A 24 4.05 -38.93 -46.18
N LYS A 25 4.99 -39.77 -45.75
CA LYS A 25 4.69 -41.05 -45.08
C LYS A 25 4.73 -40.99 -43.53
N ASN A 26 5.11 -39.85 -42.95
CA ASN A 26 5.26 -39.69 -41.49
C ASN A 26 4.12 -38.97 -40.75
N PHE A 27 2.98 -38.68 -41.40
CA PHE A 27 1.80 -38.12 -40.70
C PHE A 27 0.52 -38.97 -40.82
N SER A 28 0.65 -40.25 -41.17
CA SER A 28 -0.47 -41.19 -41.19
C SER A 28 -0.23 -42.34 -40.20
N ARG A 29 -0.12 -42.03 -38.91
CA ARG A 29 -0.36 -43.02 -37.84
C ARG A 29 -1.64 -42.68 -37.12
N ALA A 30 -2.71 -43.36 -37.54
CA ALA A 30 -3.89 -43.57 -36.74
C ALA A 30 -3.58 -44.59 -35.62
N ARG A 31 -3.87 -44.20 -34.37
CA ARG A 31 -4.77 -44.92 -33.46
C ARG A 31 -4.91 -44.08 -32.18
N GLY A 32 -5.71 -43.03 -32.29
CA GLY A 32 -6.41 -42.52 -31.11
C GLY A 32 -7.45 -43.56 -30.70
N ILE A 33 -7.51 -43.88 -29.41
CA ILE A 33 -8.56 -44.72 -28.85
C ILE A 33 -9.87 -43.97 -29.04
N ASP A 34 -10.86 -44.63 -29.62
CA ASP A 34 -12.19 -44.09 -29.83
C ASP A 34 -12.96 -44.11 -28.51
N VAL A 35 -13.10 -42.93 -27.90
CA VAL A 35 -13.80 -42.72 -26.62
C VAL A 35 -15.27 -42.35 -26.83
N SER A 36 -15.76 -42.41 -28.09
CA SER A 36 -17.17 -42.13 -28.41
C SER A 36 -18.15 -43.10 -27.75
N SER A 37 -17.69 -44.29 -27.34
CA SER A 37 -18.49 -45.25 -26.56
C SER A 37 -18.68 -44.87 -25.09
N PHE A 38 -18.01 -43.80 -24.60
CA PHE A 38 -18.15 -43.27 -23.24
C PHE A 38 -18.90 -41.94 -23.18
N MET A 39 -19.23 -41.33 -24.33
CA MET A 39 -20.03 -40.10 -24.38
C MET A 39 -21.49 -40.49 -24.50
N ILE A 40 -22.22 -40.34 -23.40
CA ILE A 40 -23.69 -40.32 -23.39
C ILE A 40 -24.12 -39.19 -24.33
N SER A 41 -24.76 -39.55 -25.44
CA SER A 41 -25.44 -38.62 -26.32
C SER A 41 -26.61 -38.00 -25.55
N ASN A 42 -26.41 -36.79 -25.01
CA ASN A 42 -27.53 -35.89 -24.74
C ASN A 42 -28.12 -35.52 -26.10
N GLU A 43 -29.12 -36.29 -26.51
CA GLU A 43 -30.03 -35.89 -27.57
C GLU A 43 -30.77 -34.61 -27.13
N GLU A 44 -30.79 -33.66 -28.06
CA GLU A 44 -31.76 -32.58 -28.19
C GLU A 44 -31.86 -31.55 -27.06
N GLU A 45 -31.06 -30.48 -27.17
CA GLU A 45 -31.63 -29.13 -27.07
C GLU A 45 -31.23 -28.31 -28.29
N LYS A 46 -32.10 -28.35 -29.31
CA LYS A 46 -32.28 -27.22 -30.21
C LYS A 46 -32.76 -26.05 -29.34
N ASN A 47 -31.84 -25.19 -28.92
CA ASN A 47 -32.23 -23.87 -28.43
C ASN A 47 -31.50 -22.81 -29.23
N SER A 48 -32.28 -22.25 -30.17
CA SER A 48 -32.24 -20.86 -30.63
C SER A 48 -30.90 -20.12 -30.45
N GLU A 49 -30.23 -19.90 -31.58
CA GLU A 49 -29.43 -18.68 -31.81
C GLU A 49 -30.38 -17.48 -31.70
N LEU A 50 -30.77 -17.13 -30.48
CA LEU A 50 -31.06 -15.76 -30.16
C LEU A 50 -29.71 -15.07 -30.20
N GLU A 51 -29.58 -14.08 -31.09
CA GLU A 51 -28.63 -13.00 -30.93
C GLU A 51 -28.76 -12.51 -29.48
N MET A 52 -27.88 -13.01 -28.61
CA MET A 52 -27.53 -12.30 -27.40
C MET A 52 -26.88 -11.02 -27.91
N LEU A 53 -27.69 -9.99 -28.10
CA LEU A 53 -27.24 -8.65 -27.77
C LEU A 53 -26.60 -8.81 -26.39
N ASP A 54 -25.28 -8.83 -26.36
CA ASP A 54 -24.43 -8.67 -25.19
C ASP A 54 -24.86 -7.33 -24.59
N VAL A 55 -25.97 -7.33 -23.85
CA VAL A 55 -26.22 -6.32 -22.85
C VAL A 55 -25.13 -6.62 -21.84
N GLU A 56 -24.02 -5.89 -21.95
CA GLU A 56 -23.08 -5.72 -20.86
C GLU A 56 -23.93 -5.37 -19.64
N VAL A 57 -24.25 -6.37 -18.82
CA VAL A 57 -24.70 -6.12 -17.47
C VAL A 57 -23.50 -5.43 -16.85
N PRO A 58 -23.57 -4.13 -16.52
CA PRO A 58 -22.45 -3.49 -15.86
C PRO A 58 -22.21 -4.32 -14.59
N LYS A 59 -21.06 -4.99 -14.50
CA LYS A 59 -20.63 -5.60 -13.25
C LYS A 59 -20.69 -4.46 -12.24
N ASP A 60 -21.47 -4.62 -11.17
CA ASP A 60 -21.43 -3.71 -10.03
C ASP A 60 -20.05 -3.88 -9.37
N VAL A 61 -19.04 -3.21 -9.92
CA VAL A 61 -17.67 -3.27 -9.41
C VAL A 61 -17.68 -2.55 -8.09
N ASP A 62 -17.31 -3.25 -7.02
CA ASP A 62 -17.13 -2.64 -5.73
C ASP A 62 -15.93 -1.69 -5.76
N ILE A 63 -16.19 -0.41 -6.00
CA ILE A 63 -15.16 0.65 -6.14
C ILE A 63 -14.22 0.68 -4.94
N ALA A 64 -14.73 0.38 -3.73
CA ALA A 64 -13.90 0.30 -2.53
C ALA A 64 -12.83 -0.80 -2.64
N MET A 65 -13.22 -1.95 -3.19
CA MET A 65 -12.34 -3.11 -3.39
C MET A 65 -11.52 -3.04 -4.66
N GLY A 66 -12.06 -2.41 -5.70
CA GLY A 66 -11.50 -2.37 -7.05
C GLY A 66 -11.48 -3.74 -7.73
N GLU A 67 -10.59 -3.88 -8.70
CA GLU A 67 -10.41 -5.12 -9.46
C GLU A 67 -9.40 -6.01 -8.73
N VAL A 68 -9.87 -7.11 -8.15
CA VAL A 68 -8.99 -8.15 -7.60
C VAL A 68 -8.73 -9.17 -8.71
N ALA A 69 -7.47 -9.58 -8.89
CA ALA A 69 -7.17 -10.65 -9.85
C ALA A 69 -7.98 -11.90 -9.50
N GLU A 70 -8.83 -12.34 -10.43
CA GLU A 70 -9.55 -13.60 -10.35
C GLU A 70 -8.57 -14.76 -10.60
N LEU A 71 -7.69 -15.04 -9.63
CA LEU A 71 -6.61 -16.03 -9.73
C LEU A 71 -7.11 -17.47 -10.01
N PHE A 72 -8.42 -17.71 -9.90
CA PHE A 72 -9.04 -19.03 -10.08
C PHE A 72 -10.37 -19.00 -10.85
N SER A 73 -10.75 -17.90 -11.52
CA SER A 73 -11.95 -17.95 -12.37
C SER A 73 -11.66 -18.63 -13.69
N LYS A 74 -12.69 -19.27 -14.25
CA LYS A 74 -12.64 -19.97 -15.52
C LYS A 74 -12.66 -18.92 -16.65
N GLY A 75 -11.55 -18.22 -16.84
CA GLY A 75 -11.30 -17.29 -17.95
C GLY A 75 -12.44 -16.30 -18.19
N GLY A 76 -12.66 -15.36 -17.27
CA GLY A 76 -13.49 -14.18 -17.52
C GLY A 76 -12.70 -13.10 -18.25
N GLU A 77 -13.26 -12.54 -19.32
CA GLU A 77 -12.72 -11.49 -20.23
C GLU A 77 -11.35 -11.75 -20.91
N GLU A 78 -10.58 -12.75 -20.46
CA GLU A 78 -9.37 -13.20 -21.15
C GLU A 78 -9.65 -13.56 -22.60
N TYR A 79 -10.83 -14.11 -22.94
CA TYR A 79 -11.24 -14.43 -24.31
C TYR A 79 -11.54 -13.21 -25.20
N LYS A 80 -11.62 -11.99 -24.64
CA LYS A 80 -11.81 -10.74 -25.39
C LYS A 80 -10.50 -9.94 -25.52
N LEU A 81 -9.42 -10.32 -24.84
CA LEU A 81 -8.11 -9.68 -24.95
C LEU A 81 -7.48 -9.91 -26.33
N SER A 82 -6.88 -8.88 -26.91
CA SER A 82 -6.12 -9.00 -28.17
C SER A 82 -4.98 -10.00 -27.99
N GLY A 83 -4.97 -11.06 -28.80
CA GLY A 83 -4.01 -12.18 -28.68
C GLY A 83 -4.49 -13.37 -27.86
N ALA A 84 -5.71 -13.34 -27.31
CA ALA A 84 -6.26 -14.46 -26.56
C ALA A 84 -6.63 -15.64 -27.45
N ILE A 85 -6.20 -16.83 -27.04
CA ILE A 85 -6.51 -18.09 -27.72
C ILE A 85 -7.87 -18.57 -27.21
N GLN A 86 -8.83 -18.66 -28.12
CA GLN A 86 -10.16 -19.15 -27.85
C GLN A 86 -10.16 -20.66 -27.59
N LYS A 87 -11.27 -21.15 -27.03
CA LYS A 87 -11.45 -22.59 -26.76
C LYS A 87 -11.32 -23.46 -28.02
N ASP A 88 -11.56 -22.89 -29.19
CA ASP A 88 -11.41 -23.52 -30.50
C ASP A 88 -10.01 -23.34 -31.12
N GLY A 89 -9.08 -22.69 -30.41
CA GLY A 89 -7.71 -22.42 -30.87
C GLY A 89 -7.59 -21.19 -31.79
N THR A 90 -8.67 -20.45 -32.04
CA THR A 90 -8.67 -19.24 -32.87
C THR A 90 -8.34 -18.00 -32.03
N VAL A 91 -7.96 -16.90 -32.70
CA VAL A 91 -7.70 -15.61 -32.07
C VAL A 91 -8.62 -14.58 -32.73
N ASN A 92 -9.56 -14.01 -31.97
CA ASN A 92 -10.57 -13.09 -32.50
C ASN A 92 -9.96 -11.73 -32.91
N THR A 93 -9.01 -11.24 -32.12
CA THR A 93 -8.32 -9.96 -32.35
C THR A 93 -6.81 -10.21 -32.28
N PRO A 94 -6.05 -9.92 -33.36
CA PRO A 94 -4.60 -10.05 -33.31
C PRO A 94 -4.02 -9.10 -32.24
N PRO A 95 -2.93 -9.46 -31.55
CA PRO A 95 -2.26 -8.57 -30.62
C PRO A 95 -1.83 -7.28 -31.34
N GLU A 96 -2.11 -6.11 -30.77
CA GLU A 96 -1.70 -4.82 -31.35
C GLU A 96 -0.17 -4.63 -31.35
N ILE A 97 0.52 -5.32 -30.44
CA ILE A 97 1.97 -5.30 -30.25
C ILE A 97 2.43 -6.72 -29.99
N ASP A 98 3.54 -7.13 -30.61
CA ASP A 98 4.14 -8.44 -30.35
C ASP A 98 4.68 -8.49 -28.92
N SER A 99 4.49 -9.63 -28.26
CA SER A 99 4.99 -9.99 -26.92
C SER A 99 6.47 -9.63 -26.71
N VAL A 100 7.33 -9.81 -27.72
CA VAL A 100 8.76 -9.46 -27.64
C VAL A 100 8.95 -7.94 -27.58
N THR A 101 8.18 -7.22 -28.39
CA THR A 101 8.20 -5.75 -28.42
C THR A 101 7.67 -5.18 -27.11
N GLU A 102 6.59 -5.73 -26.58
CA GLU A 102 6.01 -5.34 -25.30
C GLU A 102 6.98 -5.61 -24.14
N MET A 103 7.62 -6.78 -24.10
CA MET A 103 8.63 -7.12 -23.10
C MET A 103 9.85 -6.21 -23.19
N SER A 104 10.24 -5.81 -24.40
CA SER A 104 11.35 -4.87 -24.63
C SER A 104 11.01 -3.45 -24.14
N ILE A 105 9.82 -2.94 -24.45
CA ILE A 105 9.35 -1.61 -23.99
C ILE A 105 9.23 -1.58 -22.46
N HIS A 106 8.64 -2.62 -21.86
CA HIS A 106 8.56 -2.72 -20.39
C HIS A 106 9.94 -2.89 -19.75
N GLY A 107 10.84 -3.63 -20.40
CA GLY A 107 12.23 -3.78 -19.99
C GLY A 107 12.98 -2.44 -19.99
N GLU A 108 12.86 -1.66 -21.06
CA GLU A 108 13.49 -0.33 -21.18
C GLU A 108 12.97 0.64 -20.13
N LYS A 109 11.65 0.72 -19.93
CA LYS A 109 11.04 1.54 -18.87
C LYS A 109 11.54 1.13 -17.49
N ARG A 110 11.56 -0.18 -17.19
CA ARG A 110 12.07 -0.71 -15.92
C ARG A 110 13.56 -0.40 -15.71
N LEU A 111 14.39 -0.51 -16.77
CA LEU A 111 15.80 -0.13 -16.72
C LEU A 111 15.98 1.37 -16.46
N GLY A 112 15.18 2.22 -17.09
CA GLY A 112 15.17 3.67 -16.85
C GLY A 112 14.87 4.02 -15.39
N PHE A 113 13.84 3.43 -14.80
CA PHE A 113 13.52 3.61 -13.37
C PHE A 113 14.59 3.01 -12.45
N GLY A 114 15.11 1.82 -12.78
CA GLY A 114 16.19 1.19 -12.02
C GLY A 114 17.45 2.05 -11.96
N LEU A 115 17.80 2.70 -13.07
CA LEU A 115 18.95 3.62 -13.14
C LEU A 115 18.74 4.87 -12.28
N LEU A 116 17.53 5.44 -12.26
CA LEU A 116 17.20 6.58 -11.40
C LEU A 116 17.29 6.22 -9.92
N ILE A 117 16.79 5.04 -9.52
CA ILE A 117 16.92 4.55 -8.14
C ILE A 117 18.40 4.36 -7.78
N ALA A 118 19.18 3.72 -8.66
CA ALA A 118 20.62 3.56 -8.46
C ALA A 118 21.34 4.91 -8.33
N MET A 119 20.96 5.90 -9.13
CA MET A 119 21.47 7.26 -9.04
C MET A 119 21.18 7.88 -7.67
N ILE A 120 19.97 7.73 -7.12
CA ILE A 120 19.64 8.21 -5.76
C ILE A 120 20.57 7.57 -4.74
N PHE A 121 20.80 6.25 -4.81
CA PHE A 121 21.69 5.55 -3.89
C PHE A 121 23.15 6.01 -4.01
N ILE A 122 23.68 6.13 -5.23
CA ILE A 122 25.07 6.55 -5.47
C ILE A 122 25.28 7.97 -4.94
N TRP A 123 24.40 8.92 -5.27
CA TRP A 123 24.53 10.29 -4.77
C TRP A 123 24.34 10.40 -3.26
N SER A 124 23.46 9.59 -2.67
CA SER A 124 23.32 9.51 -1.21
C SER A 124 24.60 8.99 -0.57
N ALA A 125 25.22 7.94 -1.12
CA ALA A 125 26.48 7.39 -0.63
C ALA A 125 27.64 8.38 -0.76
N ILE A 126 27.73 9.10 -1.88
CA ILE A 126 28.69 10.20 -2.05
C ILE A 126 28.47 11.27 -0.99
N GLY A 127 27.21 11.66 -0.75
CA GLY A 127 26.85 12.59 0.32
C GLY A 127 27.36 12.14 1.68
N THR A 128 27.10 10.90 2.07
CA THR A 128 27.60 10.33 3.33
C THR A 128 29.12 10.33 3.38
N ILE A 129 29.82 9.99 2.30
CA ILE A 129 31.29 10.02 2.25
C ILE A 129 31.80 11.46 2.45
N VAL A 130 31.20 12.44 1.76
CA VAL A 130 31.54 13.86 1.93
C VAL A 130 31.30 14.29 3.39
N GLY A 131 30.16 13.92 3.98
CA GLY A 131 29.78 14.16 5.38
C GLY A 131 30.76 13.59 6.41
N THR A 132 31.28 12.40 6.14
CA THR A 132 32.02 11.61 7.14
C THR A 132 33.53 11.65 7.01
N VAL A 133 34.07 11.88 5.80
CA VAL A 133 35.51 11.76 5.51
C VAL A 133 36.22 13.12 5.47
N LEU A 134 35.55 14.16 4.99
CA LEU A 134 36.15 15.49 4.84
C LEU A 134 36.11 16.28 6.17
N PRO A 135 36.99 17.28 6.34
CA PRO A 135 36.90 18.20 7.48
C PRO A 135 35.52 18.89 7.53
N PRO A 136 34.93 19.13 8.72
CA PRO A 136 33.54 19.62 8.85
C PRO A 136 33.21 20.84 7.99
N THR A 137 34.08 21.85 7.94
CA THR A 137 33.87 23.06 7.15
C THR A 137 33.85 22.81 5.65
N VAL A 138 34.74 21.94 5.16
CA VAL A 138 34.82 21.54 3.74
C VAL A 138 33.64 20.65 3.38
N SER A 139 33.27 19.75 4.28
CA SER A 139 32.12 18.87 4.11
C SER A 139 30.81 19.65 4.01
N ALA A 140 30.56 20.59 4.93
CA ALA A 140 29.39 21.47 4.90
C ALA A 140 29.30 22.24 3.59
N ALA A 141 30.41 22.87 3.16
CA ALA A 141 30.45 23.60 1.90
C ALA A 141 30.19 22.68 0.68
N GLY A 142 30.75 21.47 0.69
CA GLY A 142 30.54 20.46 -0.36
C GLY A 142 29.09 19.99 -0.45
N LEU A 143 28.49 19.63 0.69
CA LEU A 143 27.09 19.20 0.76
C LEU A 143 26.13 20.32 0.34
N ILE A 144 26.34 21.54 0.83
CA ILE A 144 25.53 22.71 0.43
C ILE A 144 25.64 22.94 -1.08
N ALA A 145 26.85 22.88 -1.65
CA ALA A 145 27.05 23.02 -3.09
C ALA A 145 26.32 21.92 -3.88
N MET A 146 26.39 20.66 -3.43
CA MET A 146 25.67 19.55 -4.05
C MET A 146 24.15 19.72 -3.99
N VAL A 147 23.62 20.16 -2.84
CA VAL A 147 22.18 20.47 -2.67
C VAL A 147 21.76 21.57 -3.64
N ILE A 148 22.52 22.67 -3.72
CA ILE A 148 22.20 23.79 -4.63
C ILE A 148 22.23 23.32 -6.08
N VAL A 149 23.28 22.61 -6.50
CA VAL A 149 23.40 22.10 -7.87
C VAL A 149 22.23 21.17 -8.20
N GLY A 150 21.88 20.26 -7.30
CA GLY A 150 20.76 19.35 -7.51
C GLY A 150 19.42 20.09 -7.63
N LEU A 151 19.15 21.09 -6.79
CA LEU A 151 17.94 21.92 -6.90
C LEU A 151 17.90 22.72 -8.21
N LEU A 152 19.04 23.25 -8.67
CA LEU A 152 19.12 23.96 -9.96
C LEU A 152 18.84 23.02 -11.14
N LEU A 153 19.34 21.78 -11.10
CA LEU A 153 19.03 20.77 -12.10
C LEU A 153 17.54 20.36 -12.05
N GLY A 154 16.99 20.23 -10.85
CA GLY A 154 15.56 19.99 -10.64
C GLY A 154 14.69 21.08 -11.27
N GLU A 155 14.94 22.34 -10.92
CA GLU A 155 14.22 23.50 -11.45
C GLU A 155 14.31 23.60 -12.98
N LYS A 156 15.47 23.26 -13.55
CA LYS A 156 15.68 23.29 -15.00
C LYS A 156 14.95 22.17 -15.74
N TRP A 157 14.84 20.98 -15.15
CA TRP A 157 14.38 19.78 -15.85
C TRP A 157 12.92 19.40 -15.58
N ILE A 158 12.38 19.75 -14.42
CA ILE A 158 10.96 19.49 -14.08
C ILE A 158 9.97 20.08 -15.11
N PRO A 159 10.18 21.31 -15.64
CA PRO A 159 9.27 21.86 -16.64
C PRO A 159 9.24 21.11 -17.98
N ASN A 160 10.24 20.27 -18.28
CA ASN A 160 10.30 19.50 -19.51
C ASN A 160 9.72 18.10 -19.30
N PRO A 161 8.61 17.71 -19.97
CA PRO A 161 7.95 16.42 -19.77
C PRO A 161 8.87 15.21 -19.91
N ASN A 162 9.82 15.24 -20.85
CA ASN A 162 10.74 14.13 -21.12
C ASN A 162 11.82 13.98 -20.03
N MET A 163 12.11 15.06 -19.31
CA MET A 163 13.14 15.11 -18.27
C MET A 163 12.55 15.27 -16.87
N ARG A 164 11.22 15.31 -16.75
CA ARG A 164 10.50 15.62 -15.51
C ARG A 164 10.92 14.67 -14.40
N ILE A 165 10.85 13.37 -14.63
CA ILE A 165 11.22 12.33 -13.63
C ILE A 165 12.68 12.49 -13.18
N LEU A 166 13.59 12.81 -14.09
CA LEU A 166 15.00 13.07 -13.74
C LEU A 166 15.15 14.35 -12.91
N GLY A 167 14.41 15.41 -13.25
CA GLY A 167 14.35 16.64 -12.46
C GLY A 167 13.83 16.40 -11.04
N VAL A 168 12.72 15.68 -10.90
CA VAL A 168 12.18 15.25 -9.59
C VAL A 168 13.22 14.45 -8.81
N THR A 169 13.93 13.54 -9.49
CA THR A 169 14.99 12.72 -8.88
C THR A 169 16.12 13.59 -8.30
N TRP A 170 16.50 14.67 -8.98
CA TRP A 170 17.49 15.61 -8.45
C TRP A 170 17.01 16.39 -7.23
N VAL A 171 15.73 16.77 -7.19
CA VAL A 171 15.14 17.40 -5.99
C VAL A 171 15.12 16.41 -4.82
N ILE A 172 14.73 15.16 -5.05
CA ILE A 172 14.74 14.06 -4.08
C ILE A 172 16.16 13.84 -3.51
N ILE A 173 17.18 13.82 -4.37
CA ILE A 173 18.59 13.70 -3.96
C ILE A 173 19.00 14.90 -3.12
N SER A 174 18.68 16.11 -3.57
CA SER A 174 19.03 17.35 -2.87
C SER A 174 18.42 17.39 -1.47
N MET A 175 17.16 16.97 -1.33
CA MET A 175 16.51 16.89 -0.02
C MET A 175 17.16 15.84 0.87
N LYS A 176 17.50 14.65 0.35
CA LYS A 176 18.24 13.63 1.12
C LYS A 176 19.59 14.15 1.61
N LEU A 177 20.34 14.84 0.76
CA LEU A 177 21.62 15.46 1.13
C LEU A 177 21.44 16.55 2.18
N PHE A 178 20.35 17.33 2.09
CA PHE A 178 20.05 18.38 3.06
C PHE A 178 19.65 17.80 4.44
N TYR A 179 18.90 16.69 4.48
CA TYR A 179 18.67 15.94 5.71
C TYR A 179 19.96 15.33 6.26
N GLY A 180 20.83 14.81 5.38
CA GLY A 180 22.15 14.33 5.78
C GLY A 180 23.00 15.42 6.42
N LEU A 181 23.03 16.61 5.82
CA LEU A 181 23.71 17.79 6.37
C LEU A 181 23.21 18.15 7.77
N ALA A 182 21.91 18.05 8.05
CA ALA A 182 21.36 18.26 9.39
C ALA A 182 21.99 17.34 10.43
N ILE A 183 22.06 16.06 10.10
CA ILE A 183 22.59 15.00 10.97
C ILE A 183 24.11 15.15 11.10
N ASP A 184 24.80 15.48 10.02
CA ASP A 184 26.25 15.72 10.05
C ASP A 184 26.60 16.96 10.89
N MET A 185 25.81 18.04 10.83
CA MET A 185 25.98 19.21 11.70
C MET A 185 25.84 18.86 13.18
N TRP A 186 24.92 17.95 13.52
CA TRP A 186 24.80 17.41 14.88
C TRP A 186 26.05 16.58 15.24
N ARG A 187 26.48 15.67 14.37
CA ARG A 187 27.67 14.84 14.59
C ARG A 187 28.98 15.64 14.74
N TRP A 188 29.08 16.82 14.11
CA TRP A 188 30.25 17.70 14.22
C TRP A 188 30.22 18.62 15.45
N ASP A 189 29.26 18.45 16.37
CA ASP A 189 29.03 19.32 17.54
C ASP A 189 28.80 20.80 17.17
N TRP A 190 28.38 21.09 15.93
CA TRP A 190 28.13 22.48 15.51
C TRP A 190 26.86 23.04 16.14
N LEU A 191 25.92 22.17 16.49
CA LEU A 191 24.66 22.54 17.14
C LEU A 191 24.83 22.79 18.64
N ALA A 192 25.87 22.27 19.28
CA ALA A 192 26.13 22.43 20.71
C ALA A 192 26.36 23.89 21.15
N ASN A 193 26.76 24.78 20.23
CA ASN A 193 27.01 26.20 20.52
C ASN A 193 25.77 27.09 20.40
N LEU A 194 24.61 26.53 20.04
CA LEU A 194 23.37 27.28 19.93
C LEU A 194 22.74 27.53 21.31
N PRO A 195 21.93 28.58 21.48
CA PRO A 195 21.25 28.91 22.74
C PRO A 195 20.11 27.95 23.10
N VAL A 196 20.05 26.76 22.48
CA VAL A 196 19.03 25.72 22.67
C VAL A 196 19.73 24.37 22.88
N GLU A 197 19.04 23.43 23.51
CA GLU A 197 19.57 22.07 23.69
C GLU A 197 19.88 21.43 22.33
N GLU A 198 20.98 20.67 22.25
CA GLU A 198 21.51 20.14 21.00
C GLU A 198 20.51 19.24 20.25
N GLY A 199 19.79 18.37 20.95
CA GLY A 199 18.72 17.54 20.36
C GLY A 199 17.55 18.38 19.83
N GLN A 200 17.21 19.47 20.52
CA GLN A 200 16.16 20.40 20.08
C GLN A 200 16.61 21.19 18.84
N ALA A 201 17.88 21.61 18.78
CA ALA A 201 18.45 22.27 17.60
C ALA A 201 18.35 21.37 16.36
N LEU A 202 18.72 20.09 16.49
CA LEU A 202 18.60 19.11 15.41
C LEU A 202 17.14 18.93 14.99
N GLY A 203 16.23 18.78 15.95
CA GLY A 203 14.79 18.69 15.69
C GLY A 203 14.24 19.89 14.92
N ILE A 204 14.61 21.12 15.32
CA ILE A 204 14.22 22.36 14.64
C ILE A 204 14.76 22.41 13.20
N PHE A 205 16.03 22.02 13.00
CA PHE A 205 16.64 22.02 11.67
C PHE A 205 15.98 20.99 10.75
N LEU A 206 15.73 19.77 11.25
CA LEU A 206 15.03 18.72 10.51
C LEU A 206 13.58 19.08 10.20
N LEU A 207 12.84 19.71 11.13
CA LEU A 207 11.49 20.22 10.88
C LEU A 207 11.51 21.36 9.85
N SER A 208 12.51 22.23 9.88
CA SER A 208 12.70 23.27 8.86
C SER A 208 12.98 22.64 7.49
N ALA A 209 13.78 21.58 7.44
CA ALA A 209 14.03 20.81 6.23
C ALA A 209 12.77 20.09 5.71
N VAL A 210 11.91 19.58 6.60
CA VAL A 210 10.57 19.07 6.24
C VAL A 210 9.71 20.19 5.64
N GLY A 211 9.70 21.38 6.23
CA GLY A 211 9.00 22.54 5.68
C GLY A 211 9.48 22.92 4.28
N LEU A 212 10.80 22.93 4.06
CA LEU A 212 11.40 23.15 2.74
C LEU A 212 11.00 22.05 1.74
N ASN A 213 10.99 20.79 2.17
CA ASN A 213 10.58 19.66 1.33
C ASN A 213 9.15 19.84 0.84
N ILE A 214 8.22 20.12 1.77
CA ILE A 214 6.82 20.37 1.45
C ILE A 214 6.69 21.58 0.51
N PHE A 215 7.44 22.66 0.76
CA PHE A 215 7.46 23.82 -0.13
C PHE A 215 7.89 23.45 -1.55
N LEU A 216 8.96 22.66 -1.71
CA LEU A 216 9.44 22.21 -3.01
C LEU A 216 8.43 21.28 -3.69
N ALA A 217 7.77 20.40 -2.93
CA ALA A 217 6.70 19.55 -3.44
C ALA A 217 5.53 20.38 -3.98
N GLN A 218 5.16 21.46 -3.28
CA GLN A 218 4.12 22.39 -3.74
C GLN A 218 4.57 23.20 -4.96
N ARG A 219 5.83 23.65 -4.99
CA ARG A 219 6.40 24.39 -6.13
C ARG A 219 6.41 23.56 -7.41
N HIS A 220 6.77 22.29 -7.31
CA HIS A 220 6.94 21.41 -8.46
C HIS A 220 5.70 20.58 -8.79
N ASP A 221 4.69 20.62 -7.93
CA ASP A 221 3.49 19.79 -8.01
C ASP A 221 3.81 18.30 -8.08
N GLU A 222 4.60 17.81 -7.11
CA GLU A 222 5.09 16.44 -7.08
C GLU A 222 4.90 15.75 -5.73
N ASP A 223 4.05 14.72 -5.73
CA ASP A 223 3.78 13.92 -4.53
C ASP A 223 5.01 13.11 -4.08
N ALA A 224 5.86 12.70 -5.02
CA ALA A 224 7.07 11.92 -4.74
C ALA A 224 8.07 12.69 -3.88
N ILE A 225 8.11 14.02 -4.02
CA ILE A 225 8.93 14.90 -3.19
C ILE A 225 8.32 14.95 -1.77
N ALA A 226 7.01 15.25 -1.67
CA ALA A 226 6.29 15.32 -0.39
C ALA A 226 6.36 14.01 0.41
N ALA A 227 6.33 12.85 -0.25
CA ALA A 227 6.38 11.54 0.41
C ALA A 227 7.65 11.32 1.24
N GLN A 228 8.77 11.97 0.90
CA GLN A 228 10.01 11.88 1.69
C GLN A 228 9.87 12.52 3.07
N ALA A 229 9.12 13.61 3.16
CA ALA A 229 8.89 14.33 4.41
C ALA A 229 8.20 13.43 5.45
N THR A 230 7.37 12.48 5.01
CA THR A 230 6.70 11.49 5.86
C THR A 230 7.67 10.66 6.69
N ILE A 231 8.73 10.11 6.08
CA ILE A 231 9.70 9.26 6.77
C ILE A 231 10.48 10.08 7.80
N ILE A 232 10.85 11.31 7.43
CA ILE A 232 11.60 12.20 8.31
C ILE A 232 10.71 12.67 9.48
N LEU A 233 9.44 12.96 9.23
CA LEU A 233 8.47 13.27 10.28
C LEU A 233 8.30 12.10 11.25
N LEU A 234 8.28 10.86 10.75
CA LEU A 234 8.22 9.66 11.58
C LEU A 234 9.41 9.60 12.52
N ILE A 235 10.63 9.79 11.99
CA ILE A 235 11.87 9.79 12.78
C ILE A 235 11.86 10.91 13.84
N ILE A 236 11.55 12.16 13.44
CA ILE A 236 11.53 13.31 14.38
C ILE A 236 10.45 13.12 15.44
N GLY A 237 9.25 12.69 15.05
CA GLY A 237 8.15 12.52 15.99
C GLY A 237 8.36 11.34 16.94
N SER A 238 9.02 10.25 16.50
CA SER A 238 9.47 9.19 17.41
C SER A 238 10.57 9.69 18.35
N ALA A 239 11.52 10.49 17.85
CA ALA A 239 12.56 11.11 18.68
C ALA A 239 12.00 12.08 19.74
N THR A 240 10.83 12.67 19.48
CA THR A 240 10.13 13.56 20.43
C THR A 240 9.72 12.83 21.70
N GLY A 241 9.60 11.49 21.66
CA GLY A 241 9.36 10.66 22.84
C GLY A 241 10.40 10.87 23.93
N SER A 242 11.69 10.99 23.60
CA SER A 242 12.73 11.16 24.63
C SER A 242 12.60 12.45 25.43
N LEU A 243 11.95 13.47 24.86
CA LEU A 243 11.76 14.78 25.48
C LEU A 243 10.42 14.90 26.22
N TYR A 244 9.35 14.31 25.66
CA TYR A 244 7.97 14.55 26.09
C TYR A 244 7.18 13.27 26.39
N GLY A 245 7.84 12.12 26.40
CA GLY A 245 7.23 10.81 26.64
C GLY A 245 6.19 10.41 25.58
N GLU A 246 5.29 9.51 25.98
CA GLU A 246 4.20 8.99 25.15
C GLU A 246 3.26 10.10 24.62
N ILE A 247 3.01 11.16 25.41
CA ILE A 247 2.17 12.29 25.00
C ILE A 247 2.81 13.02 23.81
N GLY A 248 4.14 13.23 23.85
CA GLY A 248 4.88 13.83 22.75
C GLY A 248 4.73 13.04 21.45
N ILE A 249 4.85 11.71 21.55
CA ILE A 249 4.69 10.81 20.40
C ILE A 249 3.27 10.89 19.85
N ALA A 250 2.24 10.80 20.71
CA ALA A 250 0.85 10.89 20.30
C ALA A 250 0.54 12.21 19.56
N VAL A 251 0.99 13.34 20.12
CA VAL A 251 0.82 14.67 19.51
C VAL A 251 1.53 14.74 18.16
N MET A 252 2.75 14.21 18.05
CA MET A 252 3.51 14.22 16.80
C MET A 252 2.90 13.32 15.71
N ILE A 253 2.33 12.18 16.08
CA ILE A 253 1.57 11.32 15.16
C ILE A 253 0.33 12.06 14.64
N ILE A 254 -0.39 12.77 15.52
CA ILE A 254 -1.54 13.59 15.11
C ILE A 254 -1.12 14.70 14.16
N ILE A 255 -0.07 15.47 14.50
CA ILE A 255 0.45 16.55 13.65
C ILE A 255 0.90 16.01 12.30
N GLY A 256 1.66 14.91 12.28
CA GLY A 256 2.14 14.28 11.04
C GLY A 256 0.98 13.81 10.17
N THR A 257 -0.04 13.19 10.78
CA THR A 257 -1.24 12.71 10.06
C THR A 257 -2.05 13.88 9.49
N ILE A 258 -2.28 14.94 10.28
CA ILE A 258 -2.96 16.16 9.82
C ILE A 258 -2.19 16.80 8.66
N LEU A 259 -0.86 16.85 8.73
CA LEU A 259 -0.03 17.42 7.68
C LEU A 259 -0.17 16.61 6.39
N LEU A 260 -0.03 15.29 6.43
CA LEU A 260 -0.12 14.43 5.25
C LEU A 260 -1.52 14.45 4.64
N HIS A 261 -2.56 14.33 5.46
CA HIS A 261 -3.93 14.44 4.99
C HIS A 261 -4.25 15.84 4.48
N GLY A 262 -3.77 16.89 5.15
CA GLY A 262 -3.90 18.28 4.71
C GLY A 262 -3.28 18.48 3.33
N LEU A 263 -2.08 17.94 3.08
CA LEU A 263 -1.45 17.98 1.76
C LEU A 263 -2.23 17.20 0.71
N ALA A 264 -2.72 16.01 1.06
CA ALA A 264 -3.57 15.21 0.17
C ALA A 264 -4.83 15.97 -0.24
N LEU A 265 -5.46 16.67 0.72
CA LEU A 265 -6.64 17.51 0.50
C LEU A 265 -6.34 18.73 -0.38
N LEU A 266 -5.24 19.44 -0.11
CA LEU A 266 -4.83 20.63 -0.86
C LEU A 266 -4.46 20.29 -2.31
N ARG A 267 -3.86 19.12 -2.53
CA ARG A 267 -3.37 18.67 -3.85
C ARG A 267 -4.33 17.76 -4.59
N ASN A 268 -5.46 17.40 -3.95
CA ASN A 268 -6.35 16.34 -4.40
C ASN A 268 -5.60 15.04 -4.80
N SER A 269 -4.65 14.62 -3.97
CA SER A 269 -3.74 13.52 -4.27
C SER A 269 -4.13 12.22 -3.56
N GLY A 270 -4.47 11.20 -4.34
CA GLY A 270 -4.65 9.83 -3.86
C GLY A 270 -3.36 9.20 -3.32
N ASN A 271 -2.18 9.56 -3.87
CA ASN A 271 -0.89 9.07 -3.38
C ASN A 271 -0.62 9.50 -1.95
N LEU A 272 -0.82 10.78 -1.64
CA LEU A 272 -0.58 11.31 -0.30
C LEU A 272 -1.66 10.85 0.68
N ALA A 273 -2.91 10.71 0.22
CA ALA A 273 -3.98 10.15 1.04
C ALA A 273 -3.67 8.70 1.46
N SER A 274 -3.32 7.84 0.49
CA SER A 274 -3.04 6.44 0.76
C SER A 274 -1.77 6.26 1.61
N LEU A 275 -0.75 7.08 1.38
CA LEU A 275 0.47 7.10 2.21
C LEU A 275 0.18 7.56 3.65
N GLY A 276 -0.65 8.60 3.82
CA GLY A 276 -1.05 9.10 5.14
C GLY A 276 -1.78 8.05 5.96
N ILE A 277 -2.72 7.33 5.34
CA ILE A 277 -3.47 6.23 5.96
C ILE A 277 -2.52 5.10 6.39
N ALA A 278 -1.63 4.65 5.50
CA ALA A 278 -0.73 3.54 5.79
C ALA A 278 0.30 3.90 6.86
N VAL A 279 0.97 5.04 6.71
CA VAL A 279 2.09 5.43 7.60
C VAL A 279 1.60 5.77 9.00
N SER A 280 0.47 6.47 9.15
CA SER A 280 -0.03 6.84 10.48
C SER A 280 -0.26 5.61 11.37
N TYR A 281 -0.82 4.52 10.84
CA TYR A 281 -0.95 3.28 11.60
C TYR A 281 0.34 2.51 11.77
N LEU A 282 1.20 2.43 10.75
CA LEU A 282 2.50 1.78 10.91
C LEU A 282 3.31 2.46 12.00
N TRP A 283 3.17 3.78 12.13
CA TRP A 283 3.81 4.57 13.16
C TRP A 283 3.25 4.24 14.55
N ILE A 284 1.92 4.22 14.72
CA ILE A 284 1.29 3.79 15.98
C ILE A 284 1.71 2.36 16.34
N GLY A 285 1.61 1.44 15.38
CA GLY A 285 1.94 0.04 15.55
C GLY A 285 3.39 -0.18 15.96
N ALA A 286 4.33 0.58 15.38
CA ALA A 286 5.75 0.52 15.75
C ALA A 286 5.99 0.91 17.21
N HIS A 287 5.34 1.96 17.71
CA HIS A 287 5.41 2.35 19.13
C HIS A 287 4.62 1.40 20.05
N ALA A 288 3.55 0.79 19.56
CA ALA A 288 2.79 -0.14 20.39
C ALA A 288 3.54 -1.46 20.66
N ILE A 289 4.36 -1.94 19.71
CA ILE A 289 5.15 -3.17 19.88
C ILE A 289 6.58 -2.93 20.36
N SER A 290 7.04 -1.67 20.41
CA SER A 290 8.42 -1.37 20.76
C SER A 290 8.71 -1.79 22.19
N ASP A 291 9.82 -2.47 22.41
CA ASP A 291 10.31 -2.83 23.74
C ASP A 291 11.76 -2.37 23.86
N ASN A 292 11.97 -1.16 24.38
CA ASN A 292 13.30 -0.54 24.52
C ASN A 292 14.12 -0.55 23.21
N TRP A 293 13.44 -0.36 22.06
CA TRP A 293 14.12 -0.36 20.76
C TRP A 293 15.00 0.88 20.64
N ASN A 294 16.28 0.68 20.31
CA ASN A 294 17.20 1.76 19.99
C ASN A 294 17.58 1.67 18.51
N LEU A 295 17.02 2.56 17.68
CA LEU A 295 17.34 2.69 16.28
C LEU A 295 18.28 3.89 16.07
N PHE A 296 19.54 3.63 15.77
CA PHE A 296 20.52 4.69 15.44
C PHE A 296 20.70 5.76 16.54
N GLY A 297 20.55 5.39 17.82
CA GLY A 297 20.62 6.31 18.95
C GLY A 297 19.29 6.96 19.31
N LEU A 298 18.22 6.68 18.55
CA LEU A 298 16.85 7.08 18.88
C LEU A 298 16.15 5.94 19.61
N GLU A 299 15.83 6.20 20.87
CA GLU A 299 14.98 5.31 21.66
C GLU A 299 13.53 5.46 21.22
N ILE A 300 12.93 4.35 20.79
CA ILE A 300 11.51 4.27 20.46
C ILE A 300 10.78 3.90 21.74
N ILE A 301 10.09 4.88 22.31
CA ILE A 301 9.36 4.72 23.57
C ILE A 301 8.00 4.09 23.29
N PRO A 302 7.63 3.02 24.03
CA PRO A 302 6.30 2.44 23.93
C PRO A 302 5.20 3.35 24.48
N PHE A 303 3.95 3.06 24.10
CA PHE A 303 2.80 3.58 24.83
C PHE A 303 2.58 2.74 26.09
N GLU A 304 2.65 3.36 27.26
CA GLU A 304 2.39 2.69 28.55
C GLU A 304 0.95 2.97 29.02
N ASP A 305 0.41 4.14 28.72
CA ASP A 305 -0.98 4.50 29.00
C ASP A 305 -1.90 4.01 27.87
N ASP A 306 -2.66 2.95 28.19
CA ASP A 306 -3.66 2.35 27.31
C ASP A 306 -4.69 3.36 26.81
N PHE A 307 -5.09 4.32 27.65
CA PHE A 307 -6.10 5.32 27.31
C PHE A 307 -5.55 6.35 26.32
N ILE A 308 -4.28 6.74 26.43
CA ILE A 308 -3.61 7.60 25.45
C ILE A 308 -3.53 6.91 24.08
N LEU A 309 -3.06 5.66 24.05
CA LEU A 309 -3.00 4.87 22.82
C LEU A 309 -4.40 4.69 22.21
N PHE A 310 -5.41 4.45 23.04
CA PHE A 310 -6.79 4.27 22.60
C PHE A 310 -7.36 5.54 21.97
N LEU A 311 -7.16 6.70 22.61
CA LEU A 311 -7.64 7.98 22.09
C LEU A 311 -6.91 8.35 20.79
N LEU A 312 -5.60 8.13 20.72
CA LEU A 312 -4.81 8.33 19.52
C LEU A 312 -5.35 7.47 18.38
N MET A 313 -5.55 6.18 18.63
CA MET A 313 -6.16 5.26 17.67
C MET A 313 -7.53 5.75 17.23
N ALA A 314 -8.39 6.23 18.14
CA ALA A 314 -9.72 6.74 17.77
C ALA A 314 -9.64 7.95 16.82
N CYS A 315 -8.78 8.92 17.13
CA CYS A 315 -8.58 10.11 16.29
C CYS A 315 -8.01 9.75 14.91
N ILE A 316 -6.94 8.95 14.87
CA ILE A 316 -6.25 8.57 13.63
C ILE A 316 -7.13 7.67 12.77
N THR A 317 -7.85 6.75 13.39
CA THR A 317 -8.81 5.87 12.69
C THR A 317 -9.91 6.69 12.02
N ALA A 318 -10.51 7.65 12.73
CA ALA A 318 -11.55 8.50 12.16
C ALA A 318 -11.02 9.35 10.99
N ALA A 319 -9.81 9.92 11.13
CA ALA A 319 -9.16 10.67 10.06
C ALA A 319 -8.86 9.79 8.83
N ASN A 320 -8.27 8.61 9.05
CA ASN A 320 -7.93 7.66 7.99
C ASN A 320 -9.17 7.15 7.26
N ALA A 321 -10.23 6.79 7.99
CA ALA A 321 -11.51 6.35 7.43
C ALA A 321 -12.16 7.45 6.56
N THR A 322 -12.09 8.71 7.00
CA THR A 322 -12.61 9.86 6.23
C THR A 322 -11.82 10.07 4.94
N MET A 323 -10.48 10.00 5.01
CA MET A 323 -9.62 10.17 3.84
C MET A 323 -9.77 9.03 2.83
N ALA A 324 -9.89 7.79 3.30
CA ALA A 324 -10.11 6.62 2.45
C ALA A 324 -11.43 6.74 1.68
N ALA A 325 -12.50 7.21 2.33
CA ALA A 325 -13.79 7.42 1.67
C ALA A 325 -13.73 8.58 0.67
N ARG A 326 -13.07 9.69 1.04
CA ARG A 326 -12.97 10.88 0.18
C ARG A 326 -12.18 10.64 -1.10
N PHE A 327 -11.11 9.85 -1.03
CA PHE A 327 -10.18 9.64 -2.14
C PHE A 327 -10.41 8.30 -2.85
N VAL A 328 -11.55 7.65 -2.67
CA VAL A 328 -11.81 6.32 -3.24
C VAL A 328 -11.61 6.28 -4.76
N ASP A 329 -12.04 7.33 -5.46
CA ASP A 329 -11.95 7.42 -6.93
C ASP A 329 -10.58 7.89 -7.43
N ALA A 330 -9.64 8.23 -6.53
CA ALA A 330 -8.34 8.75 -6.92
C ALA A 330 -7.35 7.62 -7.26
N ASP A 331 -6.58 7.82 -8.31
CA ASP A 331 -5.43 6.95 -8.60
C ASP A 331 -4.37 7.08 -7.51
N ASN A 332 -3.67 5.97 -7.25
CA ASN A 332 -2.57 5.94 -6.30
C ASN A 332 -1.48 4.92 -6.66
N TRP A 333 -0.30 5.13 -6.07
CA TRP A 333 0.87 4.29 -6.28
C TRP A 333 0.68 2.85 -5.80
N PHE A 334 -0.01 2.61 -4.68
CA PHE A 334 -0.19 1.25 -4.17
C PHE A 334 -1.06 0.42 -5.10
N SER A 335 -2.22 0.92 -5.53
CA SER A 335 -3.06 0.27 -6.55
C SER A 335 -2.30 0.02 -7.85
N SER A 336 -1.47 0.99 -8.27
CA SER A 336 -0.63 0.87 -9.47
C SER A 336 0.48 -0.19 -9.32
N ALA A 337 1.03 -0.33 -8.12
CA ALA A 337 2.03 -1.35 -7.80
C ALA A 337 1.42 -2.75 -7.85
N PHE A 338 0.23 -2.95 -7.24
CA PHE A 338 -0.50 -4.21 -7.35
C PHE A 338 -0.82 -4.58 -8.81
N LYS A 339 -1.26 -3.59 -9.60
CA LYS A 339 -1.51 -3.79 -11.05
C LYS A 339 -0.24 -4.22 -11.77
N SER A 340 0.88 -3.57 -11.48
CA SER A 340 2.19 -3.88 -12.09
C SER A 340 2.74 -5.26 -11.69
N LEU A 341 2.30 -5.80 -10.56
CA LEU A 341 2.61 -7.15 -10.08
C LEU A 341 1.66 -8.22 -10.66
N GLY A 342 0.66 -7.84 -11.44
CA GLY A 342 -0.35 -8.76 -11.97
C GLY A 342 -1.38 -9.23 -10.94
N LEU A 343 -1.51 -8.52 -9.81
CA LEU A 343 -2.42 -8.88 -8.70
C LEU A 343 -3.81 -8.21 -8.81
N GLY A 344 -4.09 -7.54 -9.93
CA GLY A 344 -5.27 -6.69 -10.12
C GLY A 344 -5.01 -5.23 -9.71
N LYS A 345 -6.02 -4.37 -9.89
CA LYS A 345 -5.98 -2.95 -9.48
C LYS A 345 -6.96 -2.75 -8.31
N PRO A 346 -6.56 -3.07 -7.07
CA PRO A 346 -7.41 -2.82 -5.91
C PRO A 346 -7.74 -1.33 -5.79
N GLY A 347 -8.91 -1.01 -5.27
CA GLY A 347 -9.33 0.36 -5.00
C GLY A 347 -8.40 1.05 -4.00
N LEU A 348 -8.34 2.39 -4.03
CA LEU A 348 -7.53 3.14 -3.07
C LEU A 348 -7.92 2.80 -1.64
N TRP A 349 -9.24 2.70 -1.40
CA TRP A 349 -9.79 2.34 -0.11
C TRP A 349 -9.23 1.00 0.39
N SER A 350 -9.37 -0.08 -0.38
CA SER A 350 -8.93 -1.41 0.07
C SER A 350 -7.43 -1.51 0.29
N VAL A 351 -6.61 -0.96 -0.62
CA VAL A 351 -5.16 -1.09 -0.51
C VAL A 351 -4.58 -0.22 0.61
N SER A 352 -5.08 1.01 0.77
CA SER A 352 -4.59 1.92 1.82
C SER A 352 -5.02 1.47 3.21
N VAL A 353 -6.30 1.08 3.35
CA VAL A 353 -6.82 0.50 4.59
C VAL A 353 -6.09 -0.80 4.89
N GLY A 354 -5.94 -1.71 3.94
CA GLY A 354 -5.22 -2.96 4.13
C GLY A 354 -3.78 -2.79 4.61
N LEU A 355 -3.02 -1.86 4.01
CA LEU A 355 -1.66 -1.54 4.47
C LEU A 355 -1.65 -0.88 5.86
N GLY A 356 -2.59 0.03 6.12
CA GLY A 356 -2.76 0.64 7.44
C GLY A 356 -3.15 -0.37 8.52
N MET A 357 -3.96 -1.36 8.17
CA MET A 357 -4.37 -2.42 9.10
C MET A 357 -3.17 -3.20 9.62
N ILE A 358 -2.06 -3.34 8.88
CA ILE A 358 -0.84 -3.98 9.42
C ILE A 358 -0.40 -3.28 10.71
N GLY A 359 -0.29 -1.95 10.69
CA GLY A 359 0.10 -1.17 11.88
C GLY A 359 -0.94 -1.20 12.99
N ALA A 360 -2.22 -1.12 12.64
CA ALA A 360 -3.31 -1.21 13.62
C ALA A 360 -3.36 -2.59 14.30
N LEU A 361 -3.10 -3.67 13.55
CA LEU A 361 -3.02 -5.04 14.06
C LEU A 361 -1.81 -5.22 14.98
N LEU A 362 -0.67 -4.58 14.70
CA LEU A 362 0.47 -4.57 15.61
C LEU A 362 0.10 -3.95 16.97
N ALA A 363 -0.65 -2.85 16.98
CA ALA A 363 -1.12 -2.22 18.21
C ALA A 363 -2.09 -3.08 19.02
N ILE A 364 -2.99 -3.80 18.33
CA ILE A 364 -3.91 -4.77 18.96
C ILE A 364 -3.12 -5.97 19.50
N ALA A 365 -2.16 -6.49 18.73
CA ALA A 365 -1.37 -7.66 19.08
C ALA A 365 -0.44 -7.41 20.28
N ALA A 366 0.05 -6.17 20.44
CA ALA A 366 0.82 -5.74 21.61
C ALA A 366 0.01 -5.88 22.90
N ASN A 367 -1.28 -5.56 22.85
CA ASN A 367 -2.16 -5.54 24.01
C ASN A 367 -3.12 -6.74 24.07
N ARG A 368 -2.80 -7.84 23.36
CA ARG A 368 -3.70 -8.99 23.20
C ARG A 368 -4.07 -9.71 24.50
N LEU A 369 -3.23 -9.58 25.53
CA LEU A 369 -3.46 -10.20 26.84
C LEU A 369 -4.64 -9.54 27.56
N GLU A 370 -4.91 -8.27 27.27
CA GLU A 370 -6.05 -7.53 27.78
C GLU A 370 -7.20 -7.61 26.79
N THR A 371 -7.89 -8.75 26.81
CA THR A 371 -8.92 -9.08 25.81
C THR A 371 -10.00 -8.00 25.65
N GLY A 372 -10.44 -7.36 26.75
CA GLY A 372 -11.40 -6.24 26.71
C GLY A 372 -10.88 -5.00 25.98
N TYR A 373 -9.62 -4.64 26.21
CA TYR A 373 -8.95 -3.51 25.56
C TYR A 373 -8.73 -3.77 24.06
N ALA A 374 -8.18 -4.93 23.74
CA ALA A 374 -7.92 -5.33 22.36
C ALA A 374 -9.22 -5.44 21.54
N LEU A 375 -10.32 -5.92 22.14
CA LEU A 375 -11.64 -5.97 21.51
C LEU A 375 -12.22 -4.56 21.30
N ALA A 376 -11.98 -3.63 22.22
CA ALA A 376 -12.37 -2.23 22.06
C ALA A 376 -11.65 -1.57 20.87
N GLN A 377 -10.33 -1.80 20.72
CA GLN A 377 -9.56 -1.30 19.58
C GLN A 377 -10.02 -1.93 18.25
N LEU A 378 -10.29 -3.23 18.26
CA LEU A 378 -10.81 -3.95 17.09
C LEU A 378 -12.17 -3.38 16.64
N VAL A 379 -13.10 -3.23 17.57
CA VAL A 379 -14.44 -2.71 17.26
C VAL A 379 -14.36 -1.25 16.82
N LEU A 380 -13.48 -0.43 17.38
CA LEU A 380 -13.22 0.93 16.94
C LEU A 380 -12.81 0.99 15.45
N LEU A 381 -11.86 0.14 15.05
CA LEU A 381 -11.41 0.03 13.64
C LEU A 381 -12.55 -0.43 12.73
N LEU A 382 -13.26 -1.50 13.12
CA LEU A 382 -14.41 -2.02 12.37
C LEU A 382 -15.46 -0.93 12.18
N THR A 383 -15.80 -0.21 13.24
CA THR A 383 -16.80 0.86 13.21
C THR A 383 -16.43 1.90 12.16
N ALA A 384 -15.23 2.47 12.24
CA ALA A 384 -14.81 3.54 11.36
C ALA A 384 -14.67 3.09 9.91
N PHE A 385 -14.05 1.93 9.65
CA PHE A 385 -13.87 1.44 8.29
C PHE A 385 -15.14 0.88 7.67
N SER A 386 -16.02 0.23 8.42
CA SER A 386 -17.36 -0.12 7.93
C SER A 386 -18.16 1.13 7.57
N THR A 387 -18.06 2.20 8.37
CA THR A 387 -18.70 3.47 8.03
C THR A 387 -18.13 4.07 6.75
N SER A 388 -16.81 4.14 6.66
CA SER A 388 -16.09 4.61 5.48
C SER A 388 -16.50 3.84 4.22
N TYR A 389 -16.55 2.52 4.32
CA TYR A 389 -17.00 1.63 3.25
C TYR A 389 -18.44 1.91 2.83
N LEU A 390 -19.38 2.04 3.77
CA LEU A 390 -20.77 2.36 3.45
C LEU A 390 -20.90 3.71 2.74
N VAL A 391 -20.10 4.71 3.13
CA VAL A 391 -20.03 6.01 2.42
C VAL A 391 -19.53 5.82 0.99
N VAL A 392 -18.48 5.02 0.78
CA VAL A 392 -17.98 4.68 -0.56
C VAL A 392 -19.04 3.97 -1.41
N ARG A 393 -19.86 3.11 -0.80
CA ARG A 393 -20.98 2.42 -1.44
C ARG A 393 -22.22 3.30 -1.65
N GLY A 394 -22.11 4.62 -1.43
CA GLY A 394 -23.15 5.59 -1.71
C GLY A 394 -24.18 5.78 -0.60
N VAL A 395 -23.97 5.22 0.60
CA VAL A 395 -24.85 5.49 1.75
C VAL A 395 -24.61 6.93 2.23
N PRO A 396 -25.64 7.79 2.30
CA PRO A 396 -25.46 9.17 2.71
C PRO A 396 -25.01 9.24 4.18
N TRP A 397 -24.00 10.05 4.45
CA TRP A 397 -23.42 10.24 5.79
C TRP A 397 -24.47 10.61 6.85
N THR A 398 -25.52 11.36 6.47
CA THR A 398 -26.61 11.76 7.36
C THR A 398 -27.40 10.57 7.91
N SER A 399 -27.45 9.45 7.20
CA SER A 399 -28.12 8.23 7.66
C SER A 399 -27.26 7.41 8.63
N LEU A 400 -25.93 7.51 8.49
CA LEU A 400 -24.96 6.82 9.35
C LEU A 400 -24.69 7.60 10.65
N ALA A 401 -24.78 8.93 10.61
CA ALA A 401 -24.44 9.81 11.72
C ALA A 401 -25.14 9.47 13.05
N PRO A 402 -26.45 9.18 13.11
CA PRO A 402 -27.13 8.87 14.38
C PRO A 402 -26.61 7.59 15.06
N TRP A 403 -26.07 6.67 14.29
CA TRP A 403 -25.60 5.37 14.78
C TRP A 403 -24.12 5.38 15.11
N ILE A 404 -23.33 6.24 14.45
CA ILE A 404 -21.88 6.15 14.52
C ILE A 404 -21.28 7.45 15.02
N LEU A 405 -21.50 8.56 14.30
CA LEU A 405 -20.92 9.85 14.63
C LEU A 405 -21.45 10.41 15.95
N VAL A 406 -22.77 10.36 16.16
CA VAL A 406 -23.41 10.96 17.35
C VAL A 406 -23.05 10.17 18.61
N PRO A 407 -23.09 8.82 18.65
CA PRO A 407 -22.72 8.07 19.85
C PRO A 407 -21.22 8.14 20.19
N ALA A 408 -20.32 8.26 19.20
CA ALA A 408 -18.88 8.23 19.40
C ALA A 408 -18.35 9.15 20.52
N PRO A 409 -18.63 10.47 20.54
CA PRO A 409 -18.15 11.33 21.63
C PRO A 409 -18.71 10.95 23.00
N PHE A 410 -19.97 10.48 23.08
CA PHE A 410 -20.54 10.02 24.35
C PHE A 410 -19.89 8.71 24.83
N LEU A 411 -19.57 7.80 23.91
CA LEU A 411 -18.87 6.56 24.24
C LEU A 411 -17.44 6.82 24.70
N LEU A 412 -16.72 7.75 24.07
CA LEU A 412 -15.37 8.15 24.49
C LEU A 412 -15.36 8.87 25.83
N VAL A 413 -16.29 9.81 26.06
CA VAL A 413 -16.46 10.47 27.36
C VAL A 413 -16.87 9.47 28.44
N GLY A 414 -17.79 8.55 28.12
CA GLY A 414 -18.18 7.47 29.01
C GLY A 414 -17.00 6.57 29.38
N LEU A 415 -16.20 6.15 28.40
CA LEU A 415 -14.98 5.39 28.64
C LEU A 415 -14.00 6.16 29.53
N SER A 416 -13.77 7.45 29.27
CA SER A 416 -12.91 8.30 30.10
C SER A 416 -13.37 8.33 31.56
N LEU A 417 -14.68 8.44 31.81
CA LEU A 417 -15.24 8.39 33.16
C LEU A 417 -15.08 7.02 33.81
N LEU A 418 -15.22 5.93 33.06
CA LEU A 418 -15.03 4.57 33.58
C LEU A 418 -13.56 4.30 33.92
N VAL A 419 -12.63 4.74 33.08
CA VAL A 419 -11.17 4.60 33.31
C VAL A 419 -10.69 5.50 34.46
N SER A 420 -11.41 6.58 34.78
CA SER A 420 -11.05 7.47 35.90
C SER A 420 -11.18 6.86 37.31
N GLY A 421 -11.75 5.65 37.42
CA GLY A 421 -12.01 4.99 38.71
C GLY A 421 -13.30 5.47 39.41
N SER A 422 -14.04 6.40 38.81
CA SER A 422 -15.26 6.99 39.40
C SER A 422 -16.39 5.97 39.67
N PHE A 423 -16.33 4.78 39.05
CA PHE A 423 -17.37 3.74 39.09
C PHE A 423 -16.82 2.34 39.40
N ASP A 424 -15.63 2.24 40.01
CA ASP A 424 -14.96 0.95 40.25
C ASP A 424 -15.80 0.00 41.11
N ALA A 425 -16.49 0.54 42.13
CA ALA A 425 -17.34 -0.26 43.01
C ALA A 425 -18.53 -0.91 42.26
N GLU A 426 -19.10 -0.20 41.29
CA GLU A 426 -20.16 -0.71 40.43
C GLU A 426 -19.62 -1.69 39.38
N LEU A 427 -18.50 -1.36 38.73
CA LEU A 427 -17.84 -2.22 37.74
C LEU A 427 -17.44 -3.57 38.33
N GLU A 428 -16.83 -3.57 39.52
CA GLU A 428 -16.41 -4.78 40.23
C GLU A 428 -17.63 -5.64 40.61
N ARG A 429 -18.72 -5.02 41.09
CA ARG A 429 -19.98 -5.72 41.43
C ARG A 429 -20.54 -6.53 40.27
N PHE A 430 -20.41 -6.03 39.04
CA PHE A 430 -20.94 -6.70 37.84
C PHE A 430 -19.85 -7.43 37.03
N SER A 431 -18.61 -7.47 37.53
CA SER A 431 -17.45 -8.03 36.81
C SER A 431 -17.30 -7.45 35.40
N LEU A 432 -17.54 -6.15 35.26
CA LEU A 432 -17.45 -5.43 33.99
C LEU A 432 -16.12 -4.68 33.89
N GLN A 433 -15.48 -4.77 32.74
CA GLN A 433 -14.29 -3.97 32.42
C GLN A 433 -14.67 -2.74 31.58
N PRO A 434 -14.07 -1.56 31.80
CA PRO A 434 -14.37 -0.34 31.05
C PRO A 434 -14.33 -0.51 29.54
N TYR A 435 -13.23 -1.07 29.01
CA TYR A 435 -13.04 -1.27 27.58
C TYR A 435 -14.00 -2.32 27.00
N SER A 436 -14.33 -3.38 27.74
CA SER A 436 -15.33 -4.37 27.32
C SER A 436 -16.72 -3.75 27.16
N LEU A 437 -17.10 -2.83 28.06
CA LEU A 437 -18.37 -2.11 27.96
C LEU A 437 -18.38 -1.15 26.76
N TYR A 438 -17.29 -0.40 26.55
CA TYR A 438 -17.13 0.43 25.35
C TYR A 438 -17.26 -0.41 24.08
N ALA A 439 -16.58 -1.55 24.03
CA ALA A 439 -16.57 -2.42 22.87
C ALA A 439 -17.96 -3.00 22.58
N ALA A 440 -18.68 -3.47 23.62
CA ALA A 440 -20.03 -4.00 23.47
C ALA A 440 -21.02 -2.94 22.93
N MET A 441 -20.98 -1.73 23.49
CA MET A 441 -21.86 -0.64 23.05
C MET A 441 -21.53 -0.20 21.62
N THR A 442 -20.23 -0.03 21.31
CA THR A 442 -19.78 0.35 19.97
C THR A 442 -20.12 -0.72 18.94
N ALA A 443 -19.99 -2.00 19.29
CA ALA A 443 -20.37 -3.12 18.44
C ALA A 443 -21.88 -3.14 18.16
N LEU A 444 -22.71 -2.87 19.18
CA LEU A 444 -24.16 -2.78 19.03
C LEU A 444 -24.58 -1.66 18.05
N PHE A 445 -23.97 -0.48 18.17
CA PHE A 445 -24.19 0.63 17.26
C PHE A 445 -23.73 0.32 15.82
N THR A 446 -22.56 -0.29 15.69
CA THR A 446 -21.97 -0.67 14.39
C THR A 446 -22.81 -1.74 13.70
N ALA A 447 -23.19 -2.80 14.43
CA ALA A 447 -24.07 -3.84 13.92
C ALA A 447 -25.42 -3.26 13.49
N SER A 448 -25.99 -2.34 14.28
CA SER A 448 -27.24 -1.66 13.93
C SER A 448 -27.13 -0.85 12.63
N ALA A 449 -26.01 -0.15 12.42
CA ALA A 449 -25.75 0.59 11.19
C ALA A 449 -25.56 -0.35 9.98
N LEU A 450 -24.78 -1.41 10.12
CA LEU A 450 -24.55 -2.41 9.07
C LEU A 450 -25.86 -3.14 8.68
N LEU A 451 -26.65 -3.59 9.65
CA LEU A 451 -27.93 -4.27 9.38
C LEU A 451 -28.93 -3.38 8.64
N ARG A 452 -28.94 -2.07 8.93
CA ARG A 452 -29.78 -1.09 8.21
C ARG A 452 -29.36 -0.90 6.75
N HIS A 453 -28.09 -1.16 6.43
CA HIS A 453 -27.50 -0.93 5.11
C HIS A 453 -26.91 -2.21 4.50
N GLN A 454 -27.44 -3.38 4.87
CA GLN A 454 -26.93 -4.68 4.45
C GLN A 454 -26.86 -4.85 2.91
N THR A 455 -27.76 -4.21 2.18
CA THR A 455 -27.82 -4.28 0.71
C THR A 455 -26.68 -3.53 0.02
N SER A 456 -25.96 -2.67 0.76
CA SER A 456 -24.83 -1.91 0.25
C SER A 456 -23.49 -2.64 0.43
N VAL A 457 -23.49 -3.80 1.11
CA VAL A 457 -22.29 -4.57 1.45
C VAL A 457 -22.06 -5.67 0.42
N SER A 458 -20.88 -5.68 -0.20
CA SER A 458 -20.50 -6.69 -1.19
C SER A 458 -19.97 -7.98 -0.56
N ASP A 459 -20.04 -9.08 -1.30
CA ASP A 459 -19.44 -10.34 -0.87
C ASP A 459 -17.91 -10.23 -0.75
N HIS A 460 -17.26 -9.43 -1.61
CA HIS A 460 -15.81 -9.22 -1.56
C HIS A 460 -15.34 -8.63 -0.23
N VAL A 461 -16.04 -7.60 0.28
CA VAL A 461 -15.69 -7.01 1.58
C VAL A 461 -16.00 -7.94 2.75
N LEU A 462 -17.06 -8.74 2.65
CA LEU A 462 -17.39 -9.72 3.68
C LEU A 462 -16.32 -10.81 3.78
N TRP A 463 -15.82 -11.30 2.64
CA TRP A 463 -14.71 -12.26 2.61
C TRP A 463 -13.41 -11.66 3.13
N ALA A 464 -13.01 -10.48 2.64
CA ALA A 464 -11.78 -9.83 3.09
C ALA A 464 -11.84 -9.46 4.58
N GLY A 465 -12.94 -8.86 5.03
CA GLY A 465 -13.17 -8.50 6.42
C GLY A 465 -13.26 -9.74 7.33
N GLY A 466 -13.94 -10.79 6.87
CA GLY A 466 -14.01 -12.07 7.57
C GLY A 466 -12.64 -12.70 7.78
N LEU A 467 -11.77 -12.71 6.77
CA LEU A 467 -10.40 -13.19 6.89
C LEU A 467 -9.62 -12.39 7.96
N VAL A 468 -9.71 -11.06 7.92
CA VAL A 468 -9.04 -10.18 8.89
C VAL A 468 -9.55 -10.44 10.31
N VAL A 469 -10.87 -10.57 10.50
CA VAL A 469 -11.47 -10.88 11.81
C VAL A 469 -11.04 -12.26 12.30
N VAL A 470 -11.00 -13.28 11.44
CA VAL A 470 -10.52 -14.62 11.82
C VAL A 470 -9.06 -14.59 12.21
N THR A 471 -8.19 -13.91 11.45
CA THR A 471 -6.79 -13.72 11.81
C THR A 471 -6.66 -13.03 13.17
N LEU A 472 -7.43 -11.96 13.39
CA LEU A 472 -7.48 -11.23 14.65
C LEU A 472 -7.91 -12.11 15.84
N LEU A 473 -9.01 -12.85 15.70
CA LEU A 473 -9.49 -13.75 16.74
C LEU A 473 -8.49 -14.87 17.04
N THR A 474 -7.79 -15.36 16.01
CA THR A 474 -6.72 -16.35 16.17
C THR A 474 -5.52 -15.77 16.93
N LEU A 475 -5.19 -14.50 16.70
CA LEU A 475 -4.13 -13.80 17.44
C LEU A 475 -4.54 -13.45 18.88
N LEU A 476 -5.83 -13.19 19.11
CA LEU A 476 -6.38 -12.77 20.40
C LEU A 476 -6.64 -13.92 21.37
N ILE A 477 -6.98 -15.10 20.86
CA ILE A 477 -7.16 -16.30 21.68
C ILE A 477 -5.76 -16.87 21.95
N PRO A 478 -5.28 -16.85 23.21
CA PRO A 478 -4.04 -17.52 23.56
C PRO A 478 -4.19 -19.01 23.24
N ALA A 479 -3.21 -19.61 22.56
CA ALA A 479 -3.10 -21.06 22.61
C ALA A 479 -2.82 -21.42 24.08
N ASP A 480 -3.66 -22.24 24.70
CA ASP A 480 -3.42 -22.71 26.06
C ASP A 480 -1.99 -23.27 26.13
N ASP A 481 -1.19 -22.78 27.08
CA ASP A 481 0.07 -23.42 27.44
C ASP A 481 -0.28 -24.81 27.99
N GLU A 482 -0.15 -25.85 27.17
CA GLU A 482 -0.10 -27.23 27.63
C GLU A 482 1.17 -27.42 28.51
N SER A 483 1.09 -26.97 29.76
CA SER A 483 2.05 -27.30 30.81
C SER A 483 1.38 -27.87 32.07
N THR A 484 0.14 -28.36 31.95
CA THR A 484 -0.44 -29.30 32.92
C THR A 484 -0.58 -30.69 32.30
N GLY A 485 0.56 -31.30 32.00
CA GLY A 485 0.72 -32.75 31.95
C GLY A 485 1.14 -33.25 33.33
N SER A 486 0.47 -34.30 33.79
CA SER A 486 0.52 -34.96 35.11
C SER A 486 1.85 -34.99 35.87
#